data_AF-A0A965S6Q0-F1
#
_entry.id   AF-A0A965S6Q0-F1
#
_cell.length_a   1.000
_cell.length_b   1.000
_cell.length_c   1.000
_cell.angle_alpha   90.00
_cell.angle_beta   90.00
_cell.angle_gamma   90.00
#
_symmetry.space_group_name_H-M   'P 1'
#
loop_
_entity.id
_entity.type
_entity.pdbx_description
1 polymer ?
#
loop_
_entity_poly.entity_id
_entity_poly.type
_entity_poly.pdbx_seq_one_letter_code
_entity_poly.pdbx_strand_id
1 'polypeptide(L)'
;MRAIYALVILLSIGVQHITAQQSDGYGINLPKFYRQKLHFGFSISGTQTDFVLVPKSNSTFKDTIINAQTYQINTILPVNGTGFALGFVGDARLAEYLRLRFCPGVSYAFRKIEYRLNTRILIRLKFLKNL
;
A
#
# COMPACT_ATOMS: atom_id res chain seq x y z
N MET A 1 -2.06 16.90 49.76
CA MET A 1 -1.99 18.28 49.22
C MET A 1 -1.50 18.32 47.77
N ARG A 2 -0.25 17.95 47.46
CA ARG A 2 0.32 18.05 46.09
C ARG A 2 -0.45 17.28 44.99
N ALA A 3 -0.93 16.08 45.29
CA ALA A 3 -1.69 15.26 44.33
C ALA A 3 -3.08 15.84 43.98
N ILE A 4 -3.70 16.59 44.89
CA ILE A 4 -5.01 17.22 44.68
C ILE A 4 -4.87 18.39 43.69
N TYR A 5 -3.81 19.20 43.84
CA TYR A 5 -3.51 20.27 42.89
C TYR A 5 -3.20 19.73 41.49
N ALA A 6 -2.46 18.62 41.39
CA ALA A 6 -2.20 17.96 40.12
C ALA A 6 -3.50 17.44 39.45
N LEU A 7 -4.41 16.86 40.24
CA LEU A 7 -5.71 16.40 39.76
C LEU A 7 -6.58 17.57 39.25
N VAL A 8 -6.61 18.69 39.98
CA VAL A 8 -7.38 19.90 39.60
C VAL A 8 -6.80 20.52 38.33
N ILE A 9 -5.47 20.57 38.19
CA ILE A 9 -4.81 21.06 36.98
C ILE A 9 -5.14 20.16 35.79
N LEU A 10 -5.07 18.84 35.95
CA LEU A 10 -5.41 17.87 34.89
C LEU A 10 -6.88 18.00 34.44
N LEU A 11 -7.81 18.16 35.38
CA LEU A 11 -9.23 18.39 35.08
C LEU A 11 -9.46 19.74 34.38
N SER A 12 -8.76 20.79 34.80
CA SER A 12 -8.90 22.13 34.19
C SER A 12 -8.37 22.18 32.74
N ILE A 13 -7.33 21.41 32.42
CA ILE A 13 -6.83 21.26 31.04
C ILE A 13 -7.85 20.48 30.18
N GLY A 14 -8.49 19.45 30.75
CA GLY A 14 -9.52 18.66 30.06
C GLY A 14 -10.77 19.45 29.63
N VAL A 15 -11.17 20.46 30.41
CA VAL A 15 -12.37 21.28 30.11
C VAL A 15 -12.15 22.23 28.93
N GLN A 16 -10.92 22.72 28.72
CA GLN A 16 -10.61 23.67 27.64
C GLN A 16 -10.61 23.04 26.23
N HIS A 17 -10.55 21.70 26.14
CA HIS A 17 -10.58 20.99 24.87
C HIS A 17 -11.98 20.80 24.29
N ILE A 18 -13.05 21.04 25.05
CA ILE A 18 -14.44 20.79 24.60
C ILE A 18 -14.91 21.85 23.59
N THR A 19 -14.38 23.07 23.66
CA THR A 19 -14.82 24.21 22.83
C THR A 19 -13.87 24.57 21.68
N ALA A 20 -12.77 23.83 21.51
CA ALA A 20 -11.69 24.20 20.57
C ALA A 20 -11.82 23.61 19.16
N GLN A 21 -12.89 22.88 18.86
CA GLN A 21 -13.10 22.29 17.53
C GLN A 21 -14.45 22.70 16.94
N GLN A 22 -14.61 23.99 16.64
CA GLN A 22 -15.68 24.38 15.73
C GLN A 22 -15.21 25.41 14.71
N SER A 23 -14.65 24.90 13.63
CA SER A 23 -14.81 25.51 12.33
C SER A 23 -15.21 24.41 11.38
N ASP A 24 -16.52 24.24 11.19
CA ASP A 24 -17.11 23.33 10.19
C ASP A 24 -16.80 23.78 8.75
N GLY A 25 -15.93 24.78 8.57
CA GLY A 25 -15.39 25.20 7.28
C GLY A 25 -16.50 25.41 6.26
N TYR A 26 -17.59 26.08 6.67
CA TYR A 26 -18.72 26.39 5.79
C TYR A 26 -18.19 27.15 4.58
N GLY A 27 -17.91 26.42 3.51
CA GLY A 27 -17.53 27.00 2.24
C GLY A 27 -18.71 27.82 1.72
N ILE A 28 -18.39 28.97 1.12
CA ILE A 28 -19.35 29.75 0.32
C ILE A 28 -20.05 28.87 -0.72
N ASN A 29 -19.35 27.86 -1.23
CA ASN A 29 -19.90 26.83 -2.09
C ASN A 29 -20.32 25.63 -1.25
N LEU A 30 -21.58 25.24 -1.38
CA LEU A 30 -22.19 24.08 -0.72
C LEU A 30 -22.24 24.17 0.82
N PRO A 31 -22.84 25.24 1.39
CA PRO A 31 -22.92 25.44 2.84
C PRO A 31 -23.65 24.30 3.57
N LYS A 32 -24.52 23.56 2.88
CA LYS A 32 -25.24 22.42 3.49
C LYS A 32 -24.49 21.09 3.38
N PHE A 33 -23.34 21.04 2.69
CA PHE A 33 -22.59 19.81 2.45
C PHE A 33 -22.23 19.10 3.76
N TYR A 34 -21.62 19.81 4.70
CA TYR A 34 -21.22 19.22 5.98
C TYR A 34 -22.40 18.78 6.87
N ARG A 35 -23.63 19.25 6.61
CA ARG A 35 -24.83 18.83 7.35
C ARG A 35 -25.43 17.51 6.84
N GLN A 36 -24.99 17.00 5.70
CA GLN A 36 -25.52 15.76 5.16
C GLN A 36 -25.14 14.58 6.08
N LYS A 37 -26.08 13.64 6.26
CA LYS A 37 -25.87 12.45 7.10
C LYS A 37 -24.90 11.46 6.45
N LEU A 38 -24.84 11.46 5.12
CA LEU A 38 -24.02 10.55 4.33
C LEU A 38 -23.21 11.34 3.31
N HIS A 39 -21.93 11.00 3.18
CA HIS A 39 -21.06 11.46 2.11
C HIS A 39 -20.44 10.28 1.39
N PHE A 40 -20.30 10.41 0.08
CA PHE A 40 -19.68 9.39 -0.76
C PHE A 40 -18.51 9.99 -1.52
N GLY A 41 -17.45 9.21 -1.67
CA GLY A 41 -16.26 9.58 -2.40
C GLY A 41 -15.52 8.36 -2.90
N PHE A 42 -14.40 8.63 -3.57
CA PHE A 42 -13.46 7.63 -4.02
C PHE A 42 -12.06 8.01 -3.55
N SER A 43 -11.24 6.99 -3.30
CA SER A 43 -9.84 7.12 -2.97
C SER A 43 -9.03 6.48 -4.09
N ILE A 44 -7.97 7.16 -4.52
CA ILE A 44 -7.05 6.69 -5.54
C ILE A 44 -5.66 6.80 -4.94
N SER A 45 -4.90 5.70 -4.98
CA SER A 45 -3.53 5.66 -4.47
C SER A 45 -2.61 4.97 -5.47
N GLY A 46 -1.41 5.51 -5.65
CA GLY A 46 -0.31 4.74 -6.21
C GLY A 46 0.24 3.78 -5.16
N THR A 47 0.62 2.57 -5.57
CA THR A 47 1.27 1.59 -4.69
C THR A 47 2.55 1.10 -5.35
N GLN A 48 3.59 0.85 -4.56
CA GLN A 48 4.78 0.13 -4.99
C GLN A 48 4.89 -1.17 -4.20
N THR A 49 5.20 -2.25 -4.91
CA THR A 49 5.25 -3.60 -4.34
C THR A 49 6.69 -3.97 -4.09
N ASP A 50 7.03 -4.17 -2.83
CA ASP A 50 8.28 -4.79 -2.39
C ASP A 50 7.94 -6.17 -1.81
N PHE A 51 8.65 -7.21 -2.26
CA PHE A 51 8.41 -8.57 -1.82
C PHE A 51 9.70 -9.38 -1.79
N VAL A 52 9.80 -10.28 -0.82
CA VAL A 52 10.95 -11.16 -0.66
C VAL A 52 10.59 -12.56 -1.14
N LEU A 53 11.49 -13.16 -1.93
CA LEU A 53 11.39 -14.55 -2.34
C LEU A 53 12.26 -15.40 -1.43
N VAL A 54 11.68 -16.44 -0.83
CA VAL A 54 12.40 -17.41 0.01
C VAL A 54 12.45 -18.74 -0.75
N PRO A 55 13.53 -19.01 -1.51
CA PRO A 55 13.65 -20.26 -2.26
C PRO A 55 13.87 -21.44 -1.30
N LYS A 56 13.26 -22.59 -1.59
CA LYS A 56 13.55 -23.86 -0.90
C LYS A 56 14.79 -24.50 -1.51
N SER A 57 15.62 -25.14 -0.69
CA SER A 57 16.95 -25.66 -1.03
C SER A 57 16.99 -26.89 -1.98
N ASN A 58 15.98 -27.10 -2.84
CA ASN A 58 15.87 -28.26 -3.72
C ASN A 58 16.18 -27.95 -5.21
N SER A 59 17.08 -27.01 -5.48
CA SER A 59 17.35 -26.48 -6.84
C SER A 59 18.44 -27.25 -7.62
N THR A 60 18.71 -28.50 -7.27
CA THR A 60 19.79 -29.29 -7.88
C THR A 60 19.46 -29.73 -9.31
N PHE A 61 18.17 -29.85 -9.64
CA PHE A 61 17.73 -30.32 -10.96
C PHE A 61 17.64 -29.19 -11.98
N LYS A 62 17.95 -29.52 -13.24
CA LYS A 62 17.70 -28.65 -14.38
C LYS A 62 16.23 -28.80 -14.75
N ASP A 63 15.40 -27.80 -14.43
CA ASP A 63 13.94 -27.84 -14.58
C ASP A 63 13.41 -26.85 -15.64
N THR A 64 14.29 -26.03 -16.23
CA THR A 64 13.89 -25.03 -17.23
C THR A 64 14.33 -25.46 -18.62
N ILE A 65 13.39 -25.65 -19.55
CA ILE A 65 13.68 -25.99 -20.95
C ILE A 65 13.48 -24.75 -21.82
N ILE A 66 14.52 -24.34 -22.52
CA ILE A 66 14.48 -23.24 -23.50
C ILE A 66 15.18 -23.74 -24.77
N ASN A 67 14.52 -23.67 -25.92
CA ASN A 67 15.07 -24.09 -27.22
C ASN A 67 15.70 -25.50 -27.18
N ALA A 68 14.97 -26.47 -26.60
CA ALA A 68 15.39 -27.87 -26.43
C ALA A 68 16.65 -28.09 -25.56
N GLN A 69 17.11 -27.07 -24.82
CA GLN A 69 18.21 -27.18 -23.86
C GLN A 69 17.68 -26.99 -22.44
N THR A 70 18.18 -27.82 -21.51
CA THR A 70 17.81 -27.74 -20.10
C THR A 70 18.81 -26.90 -19.31
N TYR A 71 18.29 -25.88 -18.63
CA TYR A 71 19.03 -24.93 -17.82
C TYR A 71 18.74 -25.13 -16.34
N GLN A 72 19.74 -24.80 -15.52
CA GLN A 72 19.58 -24.68 -14.07
C GLN A 72 19.38 -23.20 -13.73
N ILE A 73 18.40 -22.92 -12.85
CA ILE A 73 18.23 -21.58 -12.29
C ILE A 73 19.34 -21.34 -11.26
N ASN A 74 20.08 -20.26 -11.40
CA ASN A 74 21.16 -19.86 -10.50
C ASN A 74 20.67 -18.89 -9.43
N THR A 75 19.86 -17.92 -9.82
CA THR A 75 19.41 -16.85 -8.92
C THR A 75 18.01 -16.41 -9.31
N ILE A 76 17.21 -16.10 -8.31
CA ILE A 76 15.86 -15.54 -8.46
C ILE A 76 15.86 -14.21 -7.75
N LEU A 77 15.47 -13.15 -8.46
CA LEU A 77 15.44 -11.79 -7.93
C LEU A 77 14.01 -11.25 -7.97
N PRO A 78 13.46 -10.81 -6.83
CA PRO A 78 12.23 -10.02 -6.84
C PRO A 78 12.54 -8.65 -7.45
N VAL A 79 11.66 -8.18 -8.34
CA VAL A 79 11.74 -6.85 -8.91
C VAL A 79 10.51 -6.06 -8.47
N ASN A 80 10.76 -4.87 -7.92
CA ASN A 80 9.71 -3.96 -7.49
C ASN A 80 8.79 -3.63 -8.66
N GLY A 81 7.50 -3.80 -8.44
CA GLY A 81 6.48 -3.44 -9.42
C GLY A 81 5.61 -2.31 -8.91
N THR A 82 5.12 -1.50 -9.83
CA THR A 82 4.15 -0.45 -9.54
C THR A 82 2.73 -1.04 -9.49
N GLY A 83 1.80 -0.26 -8.97
CA GLY A 83 0.42 -0.65 -8.80
C GLY A 83 -0.45 0.56 -8.49
N PHE A 84 -1.75 0.33 -8.41
CA PHE A 84 -2.72 1.33 -8.02
C PHE A 84 -3.79 0.70 -7.14
N ALA A 85 -4.34 1.48 -6.22
CA ALA A 85 -5.46 1.09 -5.39
C ALA A 85 -6.62 2.05 -5.62
N LEU A 86 -7.81 1.48 -5.66
CA LEU A 86 -9.07 2.20 -5.74
C LEU A 86 -9.93 1.79 -4.56
N GLY A 87 -10.46 2.76 -3.84
CA GLY A 87 -11.39 2.52 -2.75
C GLY A 87 -12.62 3.39 -2.87
N PHE A 88 -13.77 2.85 -2.51
CA PHE A 88 -14.97 3.63 -2.26
C PHE A 88 -14.90 4.17 -0.84
N VAL A 89 -15.36 5.40 -0.62
CA VAL A 89 -15.40 6.03 0.69
C VAL A 89 -16.84 6.39 0.99
N GLY A 90 -17.44 5.72 1.97
CA GLY A 90 -18.71 6.11 2.57
C GLY A 90 -18.47 6.71 3.96
N ASP A 91 -18.95 7.92 4.20
CA ASP A 91 -18.87 8.59 5.49
C ASP A 91 -20.28 8.80 6.03
N ALA A 92 -20.55 8.25 7.21
CA ALA A 92 -21.82 8.40 7.91
C ALA A 92 -21.64 9.27 9.15
N ARG A 93 -22.29 10.42 9.16
CA ARG A 93 -22.36 11.32 10.32
C ARG A 93 -23.39 10.79 11.31
N LEU A 94 -22.91 10.24 12.43
CA LEU A 94 -23.75 9.71 13.51
C LEU A 94 -24.13 10.81 14.51
N ALA A 95 -23.21 11.74 14.79
CA ALA A 95 -23.43 12.91 15.64
C ALA A 95 -22.63 14.11 15.11
N GLU A 96 -22.69 15.26 15.80
CA GLU A 96 -21.98 16.47 15.39
C GLU A 96 -20.47 16.23 15.22
N TYR A 97 -19.88 15.50 16.16
CA TYR A 97 -18.44 15.20 16.24
C TYR A 97 -18.11 13.70 16.05
N LEU A 98 -19.09 12.86 15.72
CA LEU A 98 -18.88 11.42 15.52
C LEU A 98 -19.24 11.03 14.09
N ARG A 99 -18.25 10.50 13.36
CA ARG A 99 -18.39 10.02 11.99
C ARG A 99 -17.83 8.61 11.85
N LEU A 100 -18.59 7.74 11.21
CA LEU A 100 -18.19 6.39 10.87
C LEU A 100 -17.86 6.34 9.38
N ARG A 101 -16.63 5.99 9.04
CA ARG A 101 -16.19 5.90 7.64
C ARG A 101 -15.92 4.46 7.24
N PHE A 102 -16.57 4.04 6.16
CA PHE A 102 -16.37 2.78 5.48
C PHE A 102 -15.51 3.01 4.24
N CYS A 103 -14.32 2.40 4.20
CA CYS A 103 -13.35 2.54 3.11
C CYS A 103 -13.02 1.18 2.47
N PRO A 104 -13.98 0.48 1.83
CA PRO A 104 -13.67 -0.72 1.09
C PRO A 104 -12.84 -0.35 -0.13
N GLY A 105 -11.79 -1.12 -0.40
CA GLY A 105 -10.95 -0.89 -1.57
C GLY A 105 -10.28 -2.15 -2.07
N VAL A 106 -9.82 -2.07 -3.31
CA VAL A 106 -9.05 -3.11 -3.99
C VAL A 106 -7.72 -2.50 -4.41
N SER A 107 -6.64 -3.20 -4.13
CA SER A 107 -5.29 -2.83 -4.53
C SER A 107 -4.80 -3.78 -5.61
N TYR A 108 -4.38 -3.23 -6.74
CA TYR A 108 -3.74 -3.96 -7.83
C TYR A 108 -2.25 -3.68 -7.82
N ALA A 109 -1.45 -4.74 -7.88
CA ALA A 109 -0.01 -4.70 -7.80
C ALA A 109 0.60 -5.61 -8.87
N PHE A 110 1.51 -5.06 -9.68
CA PHE A 110 2.32 -5.88 -10.58
C PHE A 110 3.50 -6.45 -9.80
N ARG A 111 3.76 -7.76 -9.96
CA ARG A 111 4.95 -8.42 -9.40
C ARG A 111 5.75 -9.04 -10.54
N LYS A 112 7.04 -8.74 -10.58
CA LYS A 112 7.95 -9.29 -11.59
C LYS A 112 9.05 -10.06 -10.90
N ILE A 113 9.31 -11.27 -11.38
CA ILE A 113 10.38 -12.13 -10.90
C ILE A 113 11.38 -12.29 -12.04
N GLU A 114 12.65 -11.98 -11.78
CA GLU A 114 13.74 -12.20 -12.72
C GLU A 114 14.46 -13.50 -12.39
N TYR A 115 14.54 -14.38 -13.38
CA TYR A 115 15.26 -15.65 -13.28
C TYR A 115 16.59 -15.54 -14.02
N ARG A 116 17.69 -15.80 -13.32
CA ARG A 116 19.03 -15.87 -13.90
C ARG A 116 19.46 -17.32 -14.00
N LEU A 117 19.81 -17.74 -15.20
CA LEU A 117 20.20 -19.12 -15.50
C LEU A 117 21.71 -19.29 -15.36
N ASN A 118 22.15 -20.47 -14.93
CA ASN A 118 23.55 -20.86 -14.94
C ASN A 118 23.96 -21.19 -16.38
N THR A 119 24.34 -20.18 -17.15
CA THR A 119 24.97 -20.40 -18.44
C THR A 119 26.42 -20.84 -18.19
N ARG A 120 26.70 -22.15 -18.24
CA ARG A 120 28.06 -22.59 -18.55
C ARG A 120 28.37 -22.06 -19.95
N ILE A 121 29.16 -21.00 -20.04
CA ILE A 121 29.73 -20.54 -21.30
C ILE A 121 30.53 -21.70 -21.90
N LEU A 122 29.89 -22.38 -22.85
CA LEU A 122 30.50 -23.14 -23.93
C LEU A 122 29.83 -22.74 -25.26
N ILE A 123 29.41 -21.47 -25.39
CA ILE A 123 29.07 -20.88 -26.69
C ILE A 123 30.08 -19.77 -26.97
N ARG A 124 31.33 -20.18 -27.21
CA ARG A 124 32.36 -19.34 -27.83
C ARG A 124 32.31 -19.39 -29.36
N LEU A 125 31.34 -20.07 -29.99
CA LEU A 125 31.29 -20.24 -31.43
C LEU A 125 29.86 -20.27 -31.95
N LYS A 126 29.30 -19.14 -32.41
CA LYS A 126 28.62 -19.03 -33.74
C LYS A 126 27.80 -17.77 -34.05
N PHE A 127 27.66 -16.78 -33.18
CA PHE A 127 27.05 -15.50 -33.59
C PHE A 127 28.11 -14.40 -33.78
N LEU A 128 29.11 -14.72 -34.61
CA LEU A 128 29.76 -13.71 -35.43
C LEU A 128 28.74 -13.28 -36.48
N LYS A 129 28.60 -11.96 -36.65
CA LYS A 129 28.46 -11.24 -37.91
C LYS A 129 27.42 -11.78 -38.90
N ASN A 130 26.43 -10.93 -39.19
CA ASN A 130 25.48 -10.96 -40.31
C ASN A 130 24.08 -11.43 -39.92
N LEU A 131 23.28 -10.46 -39.47
CA LEU A 131 22.05 -10.03 -40.14
C LEU A 131 21.88 -8.54 -39.89
#